data_AF-A0A7S2Y162-F1
#
_entry.id   AF-A0A7S2Y162-F1
#
_cell.length_a   1.000
_cell.length_b   1.000
_cell.length_c   1.000
_cell.angle_alpha   90.00
_cell.angle_beta   90.00
_cell.angle_gamma   90.00
#
_symmetry.space_group_name_H-M   'P 1'
#
loop_
_entity.id
_entity.type
_entity.pdbx_description
1 polymer ?
#
loop_
_entity_poly.entity_id
_entity_poly.type
_entity_poly.pdbx_seq_one_letter_code
_entity_poly.pdbx_strand_id
1 'polypeptide(L)'
;GGGGESEDLSATGSCLILTGSHDRAMVTYLGCASTLSPAAMTPDQRGRLLGGSHLHLAGFYNCPLVQVQAVQLLAEARARGQTTSLSTQWDASGEWGHLDTLYHLLDVIVLNDEEAYAIWNTNHRKRQSSLLSDGKSADSALDSTANRQEDERDFSKIAAYFVRQGVGTAVITLGPKGSMASTIKSCKEVDAEEGEISEIVQPAAKIKVIDTTGAGDSFTAGFLLAWKRSAGNLPLALKWGNAAGAAAATTYGACVPTTVDSFSYLLKSVKSFPHQQSTIVNR
;
A
#
# COMPACT_ATOMS: atom_id res chain seq x y z
N GLY A 1 -9.75 8.96 42.81
CA GLY A 1 -10.86 9.02 41.85
C GLY A 1 -10.36 9.69 40.61
N GLY A 2 -9.98 8.92 39.59
CA GLY A 2 -9.70 9.46 38.26
C GLY A 2 -10.98 9.32 37.45
N GLY A 3 -11.70 10.42 37.26
CA GLY A 3 -12.77 10.44 36.27
C GLY A 3 -12.13 10.25 34.91
N GLY A 4 -12.37 9.11 34.27
CA GLY A 4 -12.06 8.94 32.87
C GLY A 4 -12.93 9.92 32.11
N GLU A 5 -12.35 11.01 31.64
CA GLU A 5 -12.97 11.83 30.61
C GLU A 5 -13.25 10.89 29.44
N SER A 6 -14.53 10.68 29.12
CA SER A 6 -14.92 9.95 27.92
C SER A 6 -14.31 10.66 26.73
N GLU A 7 -13.42 10.00 25.98
CA GLU A 7 -12.83 10.57 24.77
C GLU A 7 -13.94 11.05 23.84
N ASP A 8 -13.91 12.34 23.48
CA ASP A 8 -14.87 12.92 22.54
C ASP A 8 -14.54 12.47 21.10
N LEU A 9 -15.10 11.33 20.72
CA LEU A 9 -14.96 10.76 19.38
C LEU A 9 -15.72 11.56 18.30
N SER A 10 -16.43 12.64 18.65
CA SER A 10 -17.05 13.52 17.65
C SER A 10 -16.09 14.58 17.10
N ALA A 11 -14.99 14.84 17.81
CA ALA A 11 -13.99 15.82 17.41
C ALA A 11 -13.22 15.39 16.14
N THR A 12 -12.78 16.36 15.34
CA THR A 12 -11.94 16.10 14.16
C THR A 12 -10.63 15.41 14.58
N GLY A 13 -10.28 14.32 13.89
CA GLY A 13 -9.00 13.64 14.08
C GLY A 13 -7.81 14.57 13.86
N SER A 14 -6.73 14.35 14.59
CA SER A 14 -5.52 15.17 14.55
C SER A 14 -4.28 14.27 14.55
N CYS A 15 -3.29 14.60 13.73
CA CYS A 15 -2.00 13.90 13.71
C CYS A 15 -0.88 14.88 14.03
N LEU A 16 -0.14 14.60 15.10
CA LEU A 16 1.07 15.33 15.45
C LEU A 16 2.26 14.65 14.76
N ILE A 17 2.96 15.41 13.93
CA ILE A 17 4.19 14.97 13.26
C ILE A 17 5.37 15.56 14.03
N LEU A 18 6.16 14.69 14.64
CA LEU A 18 7.39 15.04 15.35
C LEU A 18 8.56 14.76 14.42
N THR A 19 9.30 15.81 14.05
CA THR A 19 10.43 15.70 13.12
C THR A 19 11.74 15.93 13.87
N GLY A 20 12.58 14.89 13.91
CA GLY A 20 13.96 14.95 14.37
C GLY A 20 14.94 15.17 13.21
N SER A 21 16.25 15.22 13.51
CA SER A 21 17.29 15.42 12.49
C SER A 21 17.49 14.21 11.57
N HIS A 22 17.07 13.02 12.02
CA HIS A 22 17.25 11.76 11.29
C HIS A 22 15.98 10.90 11.23
N ASP A 23 14.98 11.20 12.06
CA ASP A 23 13.78 10.39 12.23
C ASP A 23 12.52 11.26 12.29
N ARG A 24 11.38 10.58 12.18
CA ARG A 24 10.06 11.18 12.38
C ARG A 24 9.16 10.21 13.13
N ALA A 25 8.27 10.75 13.95
CA ALA A 25 7.20 10.01 14.59
C ALA A 25 5.86 10.68 14.29
N MET A 26 4.81 9.86 14.19
CA MET A 26 3.44 10.32 14.00
C MET A 26 2.61 9.82 15.17
N VAL A 27 1.95 10.74 15.86
CA VAL A 27 1.02 10.43 16.95
C VAL A 27 -0.36 10.88 16.52
N THR A 28 -1.26 9.91 16.30
CA THR A 28 -2.58 10.18 15.71
C THR A 28 -3.66 10.01 16.76
N TYR A 29 -4.41 11.09 17.00
CA TYR A 29 -5.73 11.03 17.61
C TYR A 29 -6.77 10.86 16.50
N LEU A 30 -7.42 9.70 16.43
CA LEU A 30 -8.34 9.39 15.33
C LEU A 30 -9.59 10.28 15.33
N GLY A 31 -10.07 10.70 16.51
CA GLY A 31 -11.33 11.44 16.65
C GLY A 31 -12.47 10.76 15.89
N CYS A 32 -13.23 11.52 15.11
CA CYS A 32 -14.37 11.03 14.33
C CYS A 32 -14.01 9.98 13.28
N ALA A 33 -12.75 9.89 12.83
CA ALA A 33 -12.31 8.84 11.91
C ALA A 33 -12.48 7.43 12.50
N SER A 34 -12.38 7.29 13.83
CA SER A 34 -12.63 6.02 14.53
C SER A 34 -14.08 5.52 14.36
N THR A 35 -15.01 6.44 14.07
CA THR A 35 -16.44 6.16 13.92
C THR A 35 -16.88 6.02 12.45
N LEU A 36 -15.97 6.23 11.50
CA LEU A 36 -16.26 6.12 10.07
C LEU A 36 -16.69 4.69 9.71
N SER A 37 -17.96 4.53 9.32
CA SER A 37 -18.57 3.21 9.07
C SER A 37 -19.31 3.20 7.73
N PRO A 38 -18.95 2.29 6.79
CA PRO A 38 -19.70 2.10 5.54
C PRO A 38 -21.19 1.81 5.75
N ALA A 39 -21.56 1.16 6.86
CA ALA A 39 -22.94 0.87 7.22
C ALA A 39 -23.74 2.11 7.68
N ALA A 40 -23.06 3.19 8.09
CA ALA A 40 -23.69 4.44 8.50
C ALA A 40 -23.95 5.39 7.31
N MET A 41 -23.50 5.05 6.10
CA MET A 41 -23.70 5.88 4.91
C MET A 41 -25.17 5.94 4.51
N THR A 42 -25.65 7.13 4.18
CA THR A 42 -26.98 7.29 3.58
C THR A 42 -27.03 6.61 2.20
N PRO A 43 -28.22 6.26 1.67
CA PRO A 43 -28.34 5.70 0.33
C PRO A 43 -27.70 6.56 -0.77
N ASP A 44 -27.78 7.89 -0.64
CA ASP A 44 -27.14 8.84 -1.57
C ASP A 44 -25.61 8.79 -1.46
N GLN A 45 -25.05 8.82 -0.25
CA GLN A 45 -23.60 8.72 -0.04
C GLN A 45 -23.06 7.40 -0.58
N ARG A 46 -23.75 6.29 -0.28
CA ARG A 46 -23.39 4.97 -0.78
C ARG A 46 -23.50 4.90 -2.30
N GLY A 47 -24.53 5.49 -2.89
CA GLY A 47 -24.72 5.60 -4.33
C GLY A 47 -23.58 6.35 -5.02
N ARG A 48 -23.12 7.47 -4.44
CA ARG A 48 -21.96 8.23 -4.94
C ARG A 48 -20.66 7.45 -4.83
N LEU A 49 -20.41 6.81 -3.70
CA LEU A 49 -19.21 6.00 -3.46
C LEU A 49 -19.11 4.84 -4.47
N LEU A 50 -20.23 4.16 -4.68
CA LEU A 50 -20.32 2.96 -5.52
C LEU A 50 -20.72 3.24 -6.98
N GLY A 51 -20.79 4.52 -7.37
CA GLY A 51 -21.08 4.95 -8.74
C GLY A 51 -19.82 5.29 -9.56
N GLY A 52 -18.64 5.22 -8.95
CA GLY A 52 -17.35 5.48 -9.61
C GLY A 52 -16.88 4.33 -10.49
N SER A 53 -15.70 4.48 -11.10
CA SER A 53 -15.01 3.40 -11.85
C SER A 53 -13.93 2.67 -11.04
N HIS A 54 -13.63 3.21 -9.85
CA HIS A 54 -12.63 2.69 -8.93
C HIS A 54 -13.03 3.02 -7.49
N LEU A 55 -12.76 2.11 -6.56
CA LEU A 55 -12.85 2.33 -5.12
C LEU A 55 -11.46 2.13 -4.50
N HIS A 56 -10.97 3.14 -3.77
CA HIS A 56 -9.70 3.06 -3.05
C HIS A 56 -9.95 3.19 -1.54
N LEU A 57 -9.40 2.26 -0.76
CA LEU A 57 -9.37 2.34 0.70
C LEU A 57 -7.98 2.82 1.14
N ALA A 58 -7.89 4.10 1.51
CA ALA A 58 -6.67 4.68 2.05
C ALA A 58 -6.67 4.60 3.58
N GLY A 59 -5.49 4.37 4.17
CA GLY A 59 -5.34 4.40 5.63
C GLY A 59 -6.15 3.32 6.33
N PHE A 60 -6.17 2.10 5.76
CA PHE A 60 -6.95 0.97 6.26
C PHE A 60 -6.85 0.79 7.78
N TYR A 61 -5.63 0.83 8.33
CA TYR A 61 -5.42 0.62 9.76
C TYR A 61 -5.88 1.79 10.66
N ASN A 62 -6.19 2.96 10.08
CA ASN A 62 -6.74 4.11 10.80
C ASN A 62 -8.28 4.14 10.85
N CYS A 63 -8.97 3.22 10.17
CA CYS A 63 -10.42 3.19 10.08
C CYS A 63 -11.01 1.85 10.57
N PRO A 64 -11.08 1.60 11.89
CA PRO A 64 -11.40 0.27 12.43
C PRO A 64 -12.76 -0.28 11.98
N LEU A 65 -13.81 0.56 11.94
CA LEU A 65 -15.13 0.12 11.46
C LEU A 65 -15.16 -0.14 9.94
N VAL A 66 -14.29 0.54 9.17
CA VAL A 66 -14.09 0.22 7.75
C VAL A 66 -13.39 -1.13 7.62
N GLN A 67 -12.39 -1.46 8.45
CA GLN A 67 -11.67 -2.74 8.40
C GLN A 67 -12.65 -3.93 8.51
N VAL A 68 -13.56 -3.86 9.49
CA VAL A 68 -14.56 -4.91 9.73
C VAL A 68 -15.51 -5.09 8.54
N GLN A 69 -15.81 -4.00 7.82
CA GLN A 69 -16.80 -3.99 6.72
C GLN A 69 -16.17 -4.02 5.32
N ALA A 70 -14.84 -4.05 5.22
CA ALA A 70 -14.12 -3.90 3.97
C ALA A 70 -14.42 -5.02 2.97
N VAL A 71 -14.56 -6.27 3.45
CA VAL A 71 -14.92 -7.43 2.60
C VAL A 71 -16.22 -7.15 1.85
N GLN A 72 -17.28 -6.76 2.57
CA GLN A 72 -18.59 -6.49 1.96
C GLN A 72 -18.54 -5.28 1.02
N LEU A 73 -17.86 -4.21 1.43
CA LEU A 73 -17.76 -2.98 0.63
C LEU A 73 -17.01 -3.22 -0.69
N LEU A 74 -15.86 -3.90 -0.64
CA LEU A 74 -15.08 -4.22 -1.84
C LEU A 74 -15.80 -5.21 -2.75
N ALA A 75 -16.45 -6.23 -2.20
CA ALA A 75 -17.23 -7.18 -2.98
C ALA A 75 -18.39 -6.49 -3.72
N GLU A 76 -19.10 -5.57 -3.06
CA GLU A 76 -20.17 -4.80 -3.70
C GLU A 76 -19.63 -3.87 -4.80
N ALA A 77 -18.51 -3.18 -4.56
CA ALA A 77 -17.86 -2.35 -5.57
C ALA A 77 -17.50 -3.16 -6.83
N ARG A 78 -16.91 -4.35 -6.64
CA ARG A 78 -16.56 -5.26 -7.74
C ARG A 78 -17.79 -5.78 -8.48
N ALA A 79 -18.86 -6.12 -7.79
CA ALA A 79 -20.12 -6.55 -8.40
C ALA A 79 -20.74 -5.45 -9.30
N ARG A 80 -20.42 -4.18 -9.03
CA ARG A 80 -20.81 -3.01 -9.85
C ARG A 80 -19.78 -2.64 -10.92
N GLY A 81 -18.74 -3.46 -11.12
CA GLY A 81 -17.70 -3.25 -12.13
C GLY A 81 -16.62 -2.24 -11.75
N GLN A 82 -16.56 -1.80 -10.48
CA GLN A 82 -15.43 -0.99 -10.01
C GLN A 82 -14.19 -1.87 -9.89
N THR A 83 -13.04 -1.33 -10.29
CA THR A 83 -11.78 -1.85 -9.78
C THR A 83 -11.55 -1.33 -8.35
N THR A 84 -10.64 -1.96 -7.63
CA THR A 84 -10.49 -1.84 -6.18
C THR A 84 -9.02 -1.74 -5.82
N SER A 85 -8.68 -0.86 -4.88
CA SER A 85 -7.33 -0.78 -4.36
C SER A 85 -7.29 -0.41 -2.88
N LEU A 86 -6.16 -0.68 -2.25
CA LEU A 86 -5.94 -0.40 -0.83
C LEU A 86 -4.51 0.07 -0.57
N SER A 87 -4.38 1.04 0.33
CA SER A 87 -3.12 1.33 1.04
C SER A 87 -3.34 1.16 2.54
N THR A 88 -2.38 0.53 3.21
CA THR A 88 -2.57 0.07 4.59
C THR A 88 -2.45 1.19 5.60
N GLN A 89 -1.44 2.06 5.42
CA GLN A 89 -0.83 2.82 6.51
C GLN A 89 -0.32 1.88 7.62
N TRP A 90 0.12 2.43 8.75
CA TRP A 90 0.75 1.64 9.81
C TRP A 90 -0.28 1.02 10.77
N ASP A 91 -0.16 -0.28 11.04
CA ASP A 91 -0.89 -0.93 12.13
C ASP A 91 -0.16 -0.73 13.46
N ALA A 92 -0.71 0.12 14.32
CA ALA A 92 -0.14 0.40 15.64
C ALA A 92 -0.10 -0.82 16.57
N SER A 93 -0.95 -1.83 16.34
CA SER A 93 -0.92 -3.09 17.11
C SER A 93 0.20 -4.03 16.67
N GLY A 94 0.69 -3.88 15.43
CA GLY A 94 1.66 -4.78 14.81
C GLY A 94 1.10 -6.17 14.44
N GLU A 95 -0.22 -6.38 14.52
CA GLU A 95 -0.84 -7.67 14.24
C GLU A 95 -1.13 -7.91 12.76
N TRP A 96 -1.32 -6.82 12.01
CA TRP A 96 -1.62 -6.77 10.57
C TRP A 96 -2.83 -7.62 10.19
N GLY A 97 -3.86 -7.61 11.03
CA GLY A 97 -5.08 -8.41 10.87
C GLY A 97 -6.02 -7.90 9.75
N HIS A 98 -7.02 -8.72 9.41
CA HIS A 98 -8.08 -8.47 8.42
C HIS A 98 -7.65 -8.36 6.95
N LEU A 99 -6.40 -7.99 6.67
CA LEU A 99 -5.92 -7.73 5.32
C LEU A 99 -5.92 -8.98 4.42
N ASP A 100 -5.65 -10.15 5.01
CA ASP A 100 -5.64 -11.45 4.35
C ASP A 100 -7.00 -11.82 3.72
N THR A 101 -8.09 -11.45 4.38
CA THR A 101 -9.46 -11.66 3.85
C THR A 101 -9.79 -10.79 2.64
N LEU A 102 -8.97 -9.78 2.34
CA LEU A 102 -9.22 -8.80 1.27
C LEU A 102 -8.44 -9.08 0.00
N TYR A 103 -7.39 -9.89 0.02
CA TYR A 103 -6.44 -9.99 -1.10
C TYR A 103 -7.12 -10.32 -2.44
N HIS A 104 -8.02 -11.30 -2.48
CA HIS A 104 -8.77 -11.68 -3.69
C HIS A 104 -9.75 -10.61 -4.21
N LEU A 105 -10.05 -9.61 -3.38
CA LEU A 105 -10.92 -8.48 -3.69
C LEU A 105 -10.13 -7.24 -4.09
N LEU A 106 -8.80 -7.29 -4.21
CA LEU A 106 -7.96 -6.15 -4.53
C LEU A 106 -7.33 -6.30 -5.92
N ASP A 107 -7.59 -5.34 -6.80
CA ASP A 107 -6.86 -5.25 -8.07
C ASP A 107 -5.46 -4.65 -7.86
N VAL A 108 -5.30 -3.75 -6.87
CA VAL A 108 -4.02 -3.14 -6.51
C VAL A 108 -3.88 -3.01 -5.00
N ILE A 109 -2.76 -3.46 -4.42
CA ILE A 109 -2.32 -3.05 -3.08
C ILE A 109 -1.06 -2.19 -3.20
N VAL A 110 -1.01 -1.07 -2.48
CA VAL A 110 0.16 -0.17 -2.44
C VAL A 110 0.69 -0.11 -1.02
N LEU A 111 1.97 -0.44 -0.87
CA LEU A 111 2.68 -0.52 0.41
C LEU A 111 4.01 0.25 0.31
N ASN A 112 4.54 0.71 1.44
CA ASN A 112 5.98 0.96 1.53
C ASN A 112 6.76 -0.31 1.92
N ASP A 113 8.08 -0.21 1.91
CA ASP A 113 9.00 -1.29 2.25
C ASP A 113 8.81 -1.82 3.68
N GLU A 114 8.68 -0.93 4.66
CA GLU A 114 8.46 -1.32 6.06
C GLU A 114 7.12 -2.02 6.27
N GLU A 115 6.03 -1.49 5.69
CA GLU A 115 4.69 -2.09 5.73
C GLU A 115 4.69 -3.48 5.07
N ALA A 116 5.23 -3.58 3.85
CA ALA A 116 5.29 -4.84 3.11
C ALA A 116 6.07 -5.92 3.87
N TYR A 117 7.22 -5.54 4.42
CA TYR A 117 8.03 -6.45 5.24
C TYR A 117 7.31 -6.87 6.52
N ALA A 118 6.72 -5.93 7.25
CA ALA A 118 6.05 -6.21 8.53
C ALA A 118 4.85 -7.16 8.36
N ILE A 119 4.03 -6.95 7.33
CA ILE A 119 2.89 -7.82 7.00
C ILE A 119 3.39 -9.21 6.62
N TRP A 120 4.34 -9.30 5.68
CA TRP A 120 4.87 -10.59 5.21
C TRP A 120 5.49 -11.38 6.36
N ASN A 121 6.34 -10.75 7.17
CA ASN A 121 7.03 -11.41 8.27
C ASN A 121 6.04 -11.86 9.36
N THR A 122 5.01 -11.08 9.66
CA THR A 122 3.98 -11.45 10.64
C THR A 122 3.21 -12.69 10.17
N ASN A 123 2.80 -12.72 8.91
CA ASN A 123 2.08 -13.86 8.35
C ASN A 123 2.98 -15.10 8.20
N HIS A 124 4.27 -14.90 7.86
CA HIS A 124 5.24 -15.98 7.78
C HIS A 124 5.46 -16.65 9.14
N ARG A 125 5.62 -15.85 10.21
CA ARG A 125 5.73 -16.36 11.59
C ARG A 125 4.47 -17.07 12.07
N LYS A 126 3.28 -16.51 11.80
CA LYS A 126 1.99 -17.16 12.12
C LYS A 126 1.88 -18.54 11.48
N ARG A 127 2.28 -18.67 10.20
CA ARG A 127 2.29 -19.95 9.47
C ARG A 127 3.30 -20.95 10.02
N GLN A 128 4.53 -20.52 10.33
CA GLN A 128 5.55 -21.40 10.95
C GLN A 128 5.08 -21.93 12.31
N SER A 129 4.49 -21.06 13.14
CA SER A 129 3.98 -21.46 14.45
C SER A 129 2.84 -22.48 14.34
N SER A 130 1.93 -22.34 13.37
CA SER A 130 0.86 -23.32 13.11
C SER A 130 1.42 -24.68 12.67
N LEU A 131 2.45 -24.70 11.81
CA LEU A 131 3.06 -25.95 11.34
C LEU A 131 3.77 -26.71 12.47
N LEU A 132 4.40 -25.97 13.38
CA LEU A 132 5.04 -26.52 14.58
C LEU A 132 4.00 -27.10 15.57
N SER A 133 2.85 -26.43 15.75
CA SER A 133 1.77 -26.97 16.60
C SER A 133 1.08 -28.19 15.99
N ASP A 134 1.07 -28.31 14.66
CA ASP A 134 0.48 -29.44 13.92
C ASP A 134 1.43 -30.65 13.76
N GLY A 135 2.57 -30.66 14.47
CA GLY A 135 3.48 -31.81 14.53
C GLY A 135 4.29 -32.09 13.26
N LYS A 136 4.37 -31.15 12.31
CA LYS A 136 5.27 -31.25 11.16
C LYS A 136 6.66 -30.75 11.57
N SER A 137 7.63 -31.67 11.58
CA SER A 137 9.02 -31.43 11.99
C SER A 137 9.64 -30.20 11.30
N ALA A 138 10.00 -29.19 12.10
CA ALA A 138 10.86 -28.09 11.69
C ALA A 138 12.31 -28.56 11.81
N ASP A 139 12.82 -29.19 10.76
CA ASP A 139 14.24 -29.47 10.67
C ASP A 139 14.96 -28.25 10.06
N SER A 140 16.07 -27.85 10.69
CA SER A 140 16.96 -26.71 10.39
C SER A 140 16.52 -25.30 10.83
N ALA A 141 16.75 -24.95 12.10
CA ALA A 141 16.68 -23.57 12.58
C ALA A 141 17.82 -23.18 13.53
N LEU A 142 19.08 -23.29 13.09
CA LEU A 142 20.24 -22.70 13.78
C LEU A 142 21.31 -22.33 12.74
N ASP A 143 21.27 -21.11 12.19
CA ASP A 143 22.46 -20.47 11.61
C ASP A 143 22.28 -18.94 11.42
N SER A 144 23.22 -18.16 11.99
CA SER A 144 23.60 -16.75 11.74
C SER A 144 22.53 -15.65 11.60
N THR A 145 22.43 -14.80 12.63
CA THR A 145 21.45 -13.69 12.76
C THR A 145 21.76 -12.42 11.98
N ALA A 146 22.98 -12.22 11.44
CA ALA A 146 23.34 -10.98 10.75
C ALA A 146 23.13 -11.03 9.21
N ASN A 147 23.23 -12.22 8.60
CA ASN A 147 23.07 -12.40 7.15
C ASN A 147 21.62 -12.71 6.75
N ARG A 148 20.79 -13.20 7.69
CA ARG A 148 19.35 -13.49 7.45
C ARG A 148 18.54 -12.25 7.11
N GLN A 149 18.87 -11.10 7.71
CA GLN A 149 18.00 -9.93 7.66
C GLN A 149 18.02 -9.20 6.31
N GLU A 150 19.14 -9.26 5.57
CA GLU A 150 19.22 -8.76 4.19
C GLU A 150 18.54 -9.72 3.18
N ASP A 151 18.64 -11.03 3.38
CA ASP A 151 17.93 -12.05 2.57
C ASP A 151 16.40 -12.04 2.83
N GLU A 152 15.98 -11.64 4.04
CA GLU A 152 14.57 -11.52 4.46
C GLU A 152 13.87 -10.26 3.90
N ARG A 153 14.62 -9.23 3.50
CA ARG A 153 14.09 -8.01 2.84
C ARG A 153 14.19 -8.06 1.32
N ASP A 154 14.10 -9.26 0.76
CA ASP A 154 13.93 -9.46 -0.68
C ASP A 154 12.50 -9.06 -1.10
N PHE A 155 12.36 -7.80 -1.54
CA PHE A 155 11.07 -7.26 -1.93
C PHE A 155 10.47 -7.92 -3.17
N SER A 156 11.26 -8.61 -3.99
CA SER A 156 10.73 -9.47 -5.06
C SER A 156 9.92 -10.63 -4.46
N LYS A 157 10.47 -11.31 -3.44
CA LYS A 157 9.76 -12.39 -2.73
C LYS A 157 8.53 -11.87 -1.97
N ILE A 158 8.65 -10.71 -1.34
CA ILE A 158 7.55 -10.10 -0.57
C ILE A 158 6.41 -9.67 -1.50
N ALA A 159 6.71 -9.00 -2.62
CA ALA A 159 5.68 -8.63 -3.60
C ALA A 159 5.02 -9.87 -4.22
N ALA A 160 5.81 -10.91 -4.53
CA ALA A 160 5.33 -12.20 -4.98
C ALA A 160 4.37 -12.87 -3.99
N TYR A 161 4.60 -12.73 -2.68
CA TYR A 161 3.68 -13.25 -1.66
C TYR A 161 2.28 -12.67 -1.83
N PHE A 162 2.12 -11.34 -1.93
CA PHE A 162 0.81 -10.71 -2.03
C PHE A 162 0.02 -11.14 -3.28
N VAL A 163 0.69 -11.23 -4.43
CA VAL A 163 0.02 -11.69 -5.66
C VAL A 163 -0.37 -13.17 -5.57
N ARG A 164 0.47 -14.02 -4.94
CA ARG A 164 0.12 -15.43 -4.67
C ARG A 164 -1.05 -15.58 -3.70
N GLN A 165 -1.25 -14.62 -2.81
CA GLN A 165 -2.46 -14.57 -1.97
C GLN A 165 -3.70 -14.06 -2.72
N GLY A 166 -3.58 -13.70 -4.00
CA GLY A 166 -4.71 -13.34 -4.87
C GLY A 166 -4.89 -11.86 -5.15
N VAL A 167 -3.95 -10.99 -4.74
CA VAL A 167 -3.95 -9.59 -5.18
C VAL A 167 -3.61 -9.50 -6.67
N GLY A 168 -4.33 -8.68 -7.43
CA GLY A 168 -4.05 -8.49 -8.87
C GLY A 168 -2.66 -7.90 -9.13
N THR A 169 -2.31 -6.81 -8.45
CA THR A 169 -1.01 -6.14 -8.52
C THR A 169 -0.55 -5.73 -7.12
N ALA A 170 0.66 -6.14 -6.73
CA ALA A 170 1.32 -5.68 -5.50
C ALA A 170 2.37 -4.62 -5.82
N VAL A 171 2.22 -3.42 -5.27
CA VAL A 171 3.13 -2.29 -5.48
C VAL A 171 3.84 -1.98 -4.17
N ILE A 172 5.18 -1.92 -4.21
CA ILE A 172 6.01 -1.56 -3.05
C ILE A 172 6.82 -0.32 -3.40
N THR A 173 6.68 0.73 -2.59
CA THR A 173 7.52 1.92 -2.65
C THR A 173 8.80 1.70 -1.83
N LEU A 174 9.94 2.12 -2.38
CA LEU A 174 11.28 1.84 -1.85
C LEU A 174 12.04 3.15 -1.55
N GLY A 175 11.30 4.20 -1.22
CA GLY A 175 11.81 5.55 -0.97
C GLY A 175 12.74 6.05 -2.09
N PRO A 176 14.01 6.41 -1.78
CA PRO A 176 14.95 6.94 -2.76
C PRO A 176 15.40 5.92 -3.83
N LYS A 177 15.06 4.64 -3.69
CA LYS A 177 15.33 3.62 -4.70
C LYS A 177 14.25 3.56 -5.79
N GLY A 178 13.07 4.12 -5.54
CA GLY A 178 11.94 4.12 -6.47
C GLY A 178 10.80 3.24 -6.00
N SER A 179 10.29 2.41 -6.89
CA SER A 179 9.16 1.51 -6.61
C SER A 179 9.24 0.27 -7.48
N MET A 180 8.49 -0.75 -7.09
CA MET A 180 8.31 -1.96 -7.87
C MET A 180 6.86 -2.42 -7.88
N ALA A 181 6.48 -3.20 -8.89
CA ALA A 181 5.20 -3.87 -8.97
C ALA A 181 5.40 -5.35 -9.33
N SER A 182 4.61 -6.23 -8.71
CA SER A 182 4.48 -7.63 -9.10
C SER A 182 3.05 -7.93 -9.52
N THR A 183 2.90 -8.81 -10.51
CA THR A 183 1.63 -9.38 -10.98
C THR A 183 1.82 -10.86 -11.27
N ILE A 184 0.73 -11.65 -11.24
CA ILE A 184 0.72 -13.00 -11.77
C ILE A 184 0.12 -12.96 -13.18
N LYS A 185 0.86 -13.48 -14.17
CA LYS A 185 0.28 -13.74 -15.49
C LYS A 185 -0.57 -15.00 -15.38
N SER A 186 -1.88 -14.87 -15.25
CA SER A 186 -2.76 -16.03 -15.39
C SER A 186 -2.82 -16.44 -16.87
N CYS A 187 -2.23 -17.57 -17.23
CA CYS A 187 -2.80 -18.38 -18.30
C CYS A 187 -4.18 -18.84 -17.79
N LYS A 188 -5.25 -18.70 -18.58
CA LYS A 188 -6.66 -18.84 -18.16
C LYS A 188 -7.06 -20.18 -17.50
N GLU A 189 -6.13 -21.11 -17.29
CA GLU A 189 -6.39 -22.50 -16.88
C GLU A 189 -5.41 -23.01 -15.81
N VAL A 190 -4.54 -22.16 -15.24
CA VAL A 190 -3.54 -22.60 -14.25
C VAL A 190 -3.90 -22.02 -12.88
N ASP A 191 -3.85 -22.86 -11.85
CA ASP A 191 -3.99 -22.46 -10.46
C ASP A 191 -3.03 -21.31 -10.13
N ALA A 192 -3.49 -20.32 -9.36
CA ALA A 192 -2.72 -19.12 -9.03
C ALA A 192 -1.38 -19.43 -8.30
N GLU A 193 -1.20 -20.65 -7.79
CA GLU A 193 0.06 -21.10 -7.19
C GLU A 193 1.18 -21.37 -8.22
N GLU A 194 0.85 -21.63 -9.49
CA GLU A 194 1.82 -21.98 -10.55
C GLU A 194 2.00 -20.89 -11.62
N GLY A 195 1.30 -19.76 -11.51
CA GLY A 195 1.40 -18.66 -12.47
C GLY A 195 2.77 -17.95 -12.43
N GLU A 196 3.32 -17.63 -13.61
CA GLU A 196 4.57 -16.87 -13.77
C GLU A 196 4.42 -15.46 -13.17
N ILE A 197 5.37 -15.06 -12.32
CA ILE A 197 5.39 -13.75 -11.69
C ILE A 197 6.09 -12.78 -12.62
N SER A 198 5.39 -11.70 -12.98
CA SER A 198 5.97 -10.57 -13.70
C SER A 198 6.26 -9.45 -12.73
N GLU A 199 7.53 -9.08 -12.63
CA GLU A 199 8.03 -7.98 -11.81
C GLU A 199 8.46 -6.81 -12.70
N ILE A 200 8.20 -5.59 -12.22
CA ILE A 200 8.65 -4.35 -12.84
C ILE A 200 9.25 -3.46 -11.78
N VAL A 201 10.47 -2.98 -12.01
CA VAL A 201 11.14 -2.02 -11.13
C VAL A 201 11.28 -0.68 -11.85
N GLN A 202 10.91 0.39 -11.15
CA GLN A 202 11.01 1.76 -11.63
C GLN A 202 11.87 2.59 -10.67
N PRO A 203 13.08 3.02 -11.09
CA PRO A 203 13.94 3.87 -10.28
C PRO A 203 13.30 5.22 -9.93
N ALA A 204 13.65 5.76 -8.75
CA ALA A 204 13.31 7.12 -8.35
C ALA A 204 14.13 8.16 -9.11
N ALA A 205 13.57 9.35 -9.26
CA ALA A 205 14.33 10.53 -9.65
C ALA A 205 15.15 11.05 -8.46
N LYS A 206 16.37 11.54 -8.73
CA LYS A 206 17.16 12.22 -7.71
C LYS A 206 16.62 13.63 -7.48
N ILE A 207 16.21 13.92 -6.25
CA ILE A 207 15.66 15.21 -5.82
C ILE A 207 16.37 15.70 -4.55
N LYS A 208 16.27 17.01 -4.28
CA LYS A 208 16.58 17.56 -2.96
C LYS A 208 15.36 17.41 -2.07
N VAL A 209 15.45 16.55 -1.06
CA VAL A 209 14.35 16.29 -0.12
C VAL A 209 14.22 17.46 0.86
N ILE A 210 12.98 17.92 1.08
CA ILE A 210 12.62 18.92 2.10
C ILE A 210 11.83 18.24 3.23
N ASP A 211 10.73 17.57 2.89
CA ASP A 211 9.86 16.88 3.84
C ASP A 211 9.16 15.73 3.08
N THR A 212 9.18 14.53 3.63
CA THR A 212 8.62 13.32 2.97
C THR A 212 7.18 13.02 3.37
N THR A 213 6.59 13.85 4.22
CA THR A 213 5.21 13.73 4.66
C THR A 213 4.26 13.72 3.46
N GLY A 214 3.38 12.71 3.37
CA GLY A 214 2.42 12.57 2.27
C GLY A 214 3.01 12.11 0.94
N ALA A 215 4.30 11.77 0.87
CA ALA A 215 4.91 11.28 -0.37
C ALA A 215 4.32 9.93 -0.83
N GLY A 216 3.99 9.04 0.12
CA GLY A 216 3.33 7.75 -0.17
C GLY A 216 1.89 7.91 -0.68
N ASP A 217 1.12 8.83 -0.09
CA ASP A 217 -0.23 9.15 -0.55
C ASP A 217 -0.21 9.78 -1.95
N SER A 218 0.71 10.71 -2.17
CA SER A 218 0.93 11.32 -3.48
C SER A 218 1.32 10.25 -4.51
N PHE A 219 2.25 9.35 -4.16
CA PHE A 219 2.63 8.23 -5.02
C PHE A 219 1.41 7.40 -5.39
N THR A 220 0.59 7.01 -4.40
CA THR A 220 -0.61 6.19 -4.60
C THR A 220 -1.59 6.88 -5.56
N ALA A 221 -1.84 8.17 -5.37
CA ALA A 221 -2.71 8.95 -6.25
C ALA A 221 -2.18 9.02 -7.69
N GLY A 222 -0.88 9.33 -7.86
CA GLY A 222 -0.23 9.39 -9.17
C GLY A 222 -0.23 8.04 -9.89
N PHE A 223 0.07 6.97 -9.16
CA PHE A 223 0.06 5.60 -9.65
C PHE A 223 -1.34 5.19 -10.12
N LEU A 224 -2.36 5.30 -9.26
CA LEU A 224 -3.71 4.84 -9.57
C LEU A 224 -4.34 5.62 -10.73
N LEU A 225 -4.09 6.93 -10.81
CA LEU A 225 -4.55 7.76 -11.92
C LEU A 225 -3.99 7.26 -13.26
N ALA A 226 -2.68 7.05 -13.32
CA ALA A 226 -2.01 6.57 -14.53
C ALA A 226 -2.41 5.13 -14.85
N TRP A 227 -2.46 4.24 -13.87
CA TRP A 227 -2.88 2.85 -14.01
C TRP A 227 -4.29 2.76 -14.60
N LYS A 228 -5.27 3.52 -14.07
CA LYS A 228 -6.65 3.53 -14.61
C LYS A 228 -6.72 4.10 -16.02
N ARG A 229 -6.04 5.22 -16.31
CA ARG A 229 -6.09 5.89 -17.62
C ARG A 229 -5.38 5.12 -18.72
N SER A 230 -4.42 4.27 -18.37
CA SER A 230 -3.60 3.51 -19.31
C SER A 230 -3.96 2.03 -19.37
N ALA A 231 -5.15 1.65 -18.88
CA ALA A 231 -5.64 0.27 -18.85
C ALA A 231 -4.63 -0.71 -18.20
N GLY A 232 -3.98 -0.28 -17.12
CA GLY A 232 -3.06 -1.12 -16.35
C GLY A 232 -1.60 -1.07 -16.78
N ASN A 233 -1.15 -0.07 -17.54
CA ASN A 233 0.26 0.07 -17.90
C ASN A 233 1.14 0.36 -16.66
N LEU A 234 1.71 -0.69 -16.08
CA LEU A 234 2.50 -0.62 -14.85
C LEU A 234 3.77 0.24 -14.97
N PRO A 235 4.61 0.14 -16.03
CA PRO A 235 5.76 1.03 -16.18
C PRO A 235 5.37 2.52 -16.14
N LEU A 236 4.29 2.89 -16.84
CA LEU A 236 3.79 4.26 -16.83
C LEU A 236 3.26 4.64 -15.45
N ALA A 237 2.48 3.76 -14.81
CA ALA A 237 1.90 3.99 -13.50
C ALA A 237 2.96 4.19 -12.41
N LEU A 238 3.99 3.34 -12.37
CA LEU A 238 5.11 3.46 -11.42
C LEU A 238 5.88 4.77 -11.65
N LYS A 239 6.09 5.16 -12.91
CA LYS A 239 6.75 6.44 -13.24
C LYS A 239 5.95 7.64 -12.74
N TRP A 240 4.63 7.61 -12.89
CA TRP A 240 3.74 8.66 -12.39
C TRP A 240 3.70 8.68 -10.86
N GLY A 241 3.60 7.53 -10.22
CA GLY A 241 3.67 7.42 -8.75
C GLY A 241 4.98 8.00 -8.22
N ASN A 242 6.14 7.56 -8.77
CA ASN A 242 7.45 8.06 -8.35
C ASN A 242 7.55 9.59 -8.53
N ALA A 243 7.04 10.14 -9.64
CA ALA A 243 7.04 11.58 -9.88
C ALA A 243 6.17 12.34 -8.86
N ALA A 244 5.00 11.80 -8.50
CA ALA A 244 4.13 12.38 -7.47
C ALA A 244 4.80 12.43 -6.10
N GLY A 245 5.32 11.28 -5.65
CA GLY A 245 5.95 11.16 -4.34
C GLY A 245 7.20 12.04 -4.26
N ALA A 246 7.98 12.10 -5.34
CA ALA A 246 9.12 12.99 -5.44
C ALA A 246 8.71 14.47 -5.37
N ALA A 247 7.65 14.88 -6.07
CA ALA A 247 7.16 16.26 -6.02
C ALA A 247 6.73 16.65 -4.59
N ALA A 248 6.00 15.76 -3.90
CA ALA A 248 5.64 15.96 -2.50
C ALA A 248 6.84 16.07 -1.59
N ALA A 249 7.86 15.24 -1.82
CA ALA A 249 9.08 15.27 -1.05
C ALA A 249 9.89 16.59 -1.16
N THR A 250 9.56 17.46 -2.12
CA THR A 250 10.23 18.76 -2.35
C THR A 250 9.51 19.95 -1.72
N THR A 251 8.45 19.73 -0.95
CA THR A 251 7.66 20.77 -0.28
C THR A 251 7.36 20.37 1.16
N TYR A 252 7.09 21.34 2.04
CA TYR A 252 6.67 21.04 3.42
C TYR A 252 5.21 20.57 3.48
N GLY A 253 4.97 19.52 4.29
CA GLY A 253 3.65 18.98 4.57
C GLY A 253 3.08 18.07 3.47
N ALA A 254 1.95 17.43 3.78
CA ALA A 254 1.31 16.43 2.92
C ALA A 254 0.57 17.00 1.69
N CYS A 255 0.45 18.33 1.57
CA CYS A 255 -0.41 18.97 0.57
C CYS A 255 0.43 19.60 -0.54
N VAL A 256 0.60 18.87 -1.64
CA VAL A 256 1.08 19.46 -2.89
C VAL A 256 -0.13 19.84 -3.74
N PRO A 257 -0.21 21.07 -4.28
CA PRO A 257 -1.17 21.39 -5.31
C PRO A 257 -0.75 20.73 -6.64
N THR A 258 -0.87 19.40 -6.75
CA THR A 258 -0.58 18.68 -8.00
C THR A 258 -1.86 18.59 -8.82
N THR A 259 -2.01 19.48 -9.80
CA THR A 259 -2.99 19.31 -10.88
C THR A 259 -2.44 18.37 -11.96
N VAL A 260 -3.31 17.78 -12.80
CA VAL A 260 -2.87 16.93 -13.94
C VAL A 260 -1.92 17.67 -14.89
N ASP A 261 -2.11 18.98 -15.05
CA ASP A 261 -1.23 19.84 -15.85
C ASP A 261 0.12 20.04 -15.18
N SER A 262 0.12 20.28 -13.86
CA SER A 262 1.34 20.29 -13.03
C SER A 262 2.07 18.95 -13.08
N PHE A 263 1.34 17.83 -13.22
CA PHE A 263 1.90 16.48 -13.29
C PHE A 263 2.58 16.19 -14.63
N SER A 264 1.93 16.56 -15.73
CA SER A 264 2.52 16.49 -17.07
C SER A 264 3.75 17.40 -17.17
N TYR A 265 3.71 18.55 -16.50
CA TYR A 265 4.87 19.43 -16.32
C TYR A 265 5.95 18.79 -15.46
N LEU A 266 5.62 18.15 -14.33
CA LEU A 266 6.54 17.44 -13.45
C LEU A 266 7.27 16.32 -14.19
N LEU A 267 6.55 15.52 -14.98
CA LEU A 267 7.16 14.47 -15.81
C LEU A 267 8.13 15.03 -16.86
N LYS A 268 7.91 16.26 -17.35
CA LYS A 268 8.81 16.97 -18.27
C LYS A 268 9.97 17.68 -17.54
N SER A 269 9.75 18.15 -16.30
CA SER A 269 10.71 18.90 -15.51
C SER A 269 11.65 18.02 -14.71
N VAL A 270 11.26 16.77 -14.43
CA VAL A 270 12.16 15.69 -14.03
C VAL A 270 13.01 15.31 -15.25
N LYS A 271 13.95 16.19 -15.60
CA LYS A 271 14.96 16.03 -16.67
C LYS A 271 15.93 14.87 -16.42
N SER A 272 15.81 14.18 -15.28
CA SER A 272 16.75 13.19 -14.76
C SER A 272 16.09 11.90 -14.29
N PHE A 273 14.94 11.49 -14.86
CA PHE A 273 14.72 10.05 -14.92
C PHE A 273 15.91 9.52 -15.71
N PRO A 274 16.81 8.71 -15.13
CA PRO A 274 17.88 8.11 -15.91
C PRO A 274 17.21 7.48 -17.14
N HIS A 275 17.88 7.49 -18.30
CA HIS A 275 17.43 6.71 -19.46
C HIS A 275 17.31 5.20 -19.17
N GLN A 276 17.53 4.77 -17.92
CA GLN A 276 17.17 3.45 -17.40
C GLN A 276 15.67 3.21 -17.62
N GLN A 277 15.41 2.39 -18.62
CA GLN A 277 14.13 1.77 -18.88
C GLN A 277 13.68 0.98 -17.65
N SER A 278 12.37 0.90 -17.42
CA SER A 278 11.82 0.00 -16.41
C SER A 278 12.33 -1.41 -16.71
N THR A 279 12.89 -2.08 -15.71
CA THR A 279 13.34 -3.46 -15.89
C THR A 279 12.15 -4.37 -15.65
N ILE A 280 11.83 -5.19 -16.65
CA ILE A 280 10.84 -6.26 -16.52
C ILE A 280 11.59 -7.56 -16.25
N VAL A 281 11.26 -8.23 -15.16
CA VAL A 281 11.83 -9.53 -14.79
C VAL A 281 10.67 -10.52 -14.69
N ASN A 282 10.72 -11.61 -15.45
CA ASN A 282 9.76 -12.72 -15.31
C ASN A 282 10.42 -13.84 -14.50
N ARG A 283 9.72 -14.38 -13.51
CA ARG A 283 10.21 -15.44 -12.61
C ARG A 283 9.17 -16.53 -12.41
#